data_AF-A0A6I4QG57-F1
#
_entry.id   AF-A0A6I4QG57-F1
#
_cell.length_a   1.000
_cell.length_b   1.000
_cell.length_c   1.000
_cell.angle_alpha   90.00
_cell.angle_beta   90.00
_cell.angle_gamma   90.00
#
_symmetry.space_group_name_H-M   'P 1'
#
loop_
_entity.id
_entity.type
_entity.pdbx_description
1 polymer ?
#
loop_
_entity_poly.entity_id
_entity_poly.type
_entity_poly.pdbx_seq_one_letter_code
_entity_poly.pdbx_strand_id
1 'polypeptide(L)'
;MYNLLPNNSFNKILICKVLSVACVSCISFSSWAFSFDDVVAKAEKLSKKAYVQPSKNIPNELASLQFADYQKILFNHQKAYWGDQKSRFKLEFYHEGMYFDVPIKINEIVNNQVSEIKYDPSYFDLSPLNLDKINSKDLGFAGFKVHYPINNPTKTDDEIFSALGGSYFRAVGKEQHYGLSARGLAIDTGEMSGEEFPRFKEYWIERPEANQKHLVIYALLDSPSVAGAYKITLVPSVDTTVTVQAKVFFRDSVKKLGIAPLTSMFLFGPNQPSPLLNYRPAMHDSNGLSVLANNNEWIWRPLNNPKRLSFSSYSLENPKAFGLIQRDNGFEDYQDLDDHYEKRPSVWTEILGDWHKGRVELVEIPTADETNDNIVTFWVPEKQYKAGDVLDIKYRLHYSLNEKQRYPNDVARAVSSRLSLGDIKQANLIRKLDGSNAYVIDFAGPELSETAPVKVISSMSNGTILSSDVQYNSEIKGWRVIVRFNIEDNKKASDIRVQLASQATNKVISETWSGQYPAQ
;
A
#
# COMPACT_ATOMS: atom_id res chain seq x y z
N MET A 1 -63.94 46.64 46.12
CA MET A 1 -65.30 47.18 46.19
C MET A 1 -65.63 47.80 44.83
N TYR A 2 -66.70 47.30 44.20
CA TYR A 2 -67.53 47.92 43.15
C TYR A 2 -66.80 48.48 41.90
N ASN A 3 -66.68 47.78 40.76
CA ASN A 3 -67.71 47.13 39.92
C ASN A 3 -68.68 48.16 39.29
N LEU A 4 -68.64 48.26 37.94
CA LEU A 4 -69.76 48.39 36.99
C LEU A 4 -69.48 49.36 35.80
N LEU A 5 -69.46 48.76 34.60
CA LEU A 5 -69.70 49.35 33.25
C LEU A 5 -71.20 49.75 33.12
N PRO A 6 -71.78 50.20 31.96
CA PRO A 6 -71.25 50.47 30.60
C PRO A 6 -71.81 51.75 29.91
N ASN A 7 -71.40 51.96 28.64
CA ASN A 7 -72.21 52.30 27.44
C ASN A 7 -71.95 53.59 26.64
N ASN A 8 -72.06 53.35 25.32
CA ASN A 8 -72.35 54.21 24.16
C ASN A 8 -71.21 55.12 23.64
N SER A 9 -71.01 55.31 22.33
CA SER A 9 -71.45 54.64 21.09
C SER A 9 -70.83 55.43 19.91
N PHE A 10 -70.62 54.76 18.77
CA PHE A 10 -70.42 55.34 17.42
C PHE A 10 -69.15 56.18 17.14
N ASN A 11 -68.23 55.60 16.36
CA ASN A 11 -67.94 56.15 15.03
C ASN A 11 -67.37 55.08 14.08
N LYS A 12 -68.02 54.96 12.92
CA LYS A 12 -67.59 54.19 11.75
C LYS A 12 -66.56 55.01 10.98
N ILE A 13 -65.48 54.39 10.50
CA ILE A 13 -64.74 54.62 9.24
C ILE A 13 -63.65 53.52 9.20
N LEU A 14 -63.83 52.43 8.45
CA LEU A 14 -63.51 52.21 7.03
C LEU A 14 -62.10 51.63 6.82
N ILE A 15 -62.05 50.40 6.27
CA ILE A 15 -60.96 49.75 5.49
C ILE A 15 -59.68 49.33 6.27
N CYS A 16 -59.46 48.03 6.46
CA CYS A 16 -58.75 47.17 5.49
C CYS A 16 -58.66 45.72 6.04
N LYS A 17 -58.99 44.75 5.19
CA LYS A 17 -58.67 43.33 5.39
C LYS A 17 -57.13 43.18 5.37
N VAL A 18 -56.58 42.33 6.22
CA VAL A 18 -55.67 41.21 5.89
C VAL A 18 -55.40 40.46 7.20
N LEU A 19 -55.82 39.19 7.25
CA LEU A 19 -55.29 38.21 8.19
C LEU A 19 -53.83 37.96 7.81
N SER A 20 -52.89 38.28 8.70
CA SER A 20 -51.51 37.77 8.61
C SER A 20 -51.35 36.70 9.67
N VAL A 21 -51.66 35.45 9.30
CA VAL A 21 -51.13 34.27 9.99
C VAL A 21 -49.63 34.25 9.70
N ALA A 22 -48.82 34.68 10.66
CA ALA A 22 -47.38 34.48 10.62
C ALA A 22 -47.08 33.00 10.89
N CYS A 23 -47.15 32.18 9.84
CA CYS A 23 -46.44 30.90 9.82
C CYS A 23 -44.94 31.24 9.79
N VAL A 24 -44.29 31.16 10.95
CA VAL A 24 -42.83 31.04 11.02
C VAL A 24 -42.51 29.64 10.52
N SER A 25 -42.37 29.49 9.21
CA SER A 25 -41.66 28.36 8.63
C SER A 25 -40.21 28.49 9.04
N CYS A 26 -39.82 27.76 10.09
CA CYS A 26 -38.44 27.39 10.33
C CYS A 26 -37.96 26.59 9.12
N ILE A 27 -37.46 27.29 8.10
CA ILE A 27 -36.60 26.68 7.09
C ILE A 27 -35.29 26.42 7.83
N SER A 28 -35.19 25.26 8.48
CA SER A 28 -33.91 24.68 8.82
C SER A 28 -33.21 24.41 7.50
N PHE A 29 -32.41 25.37 7.03
CA PHE A 29 -31.33 25.05 6.13
C PHE A 29 -30.43 24.11 6.90
N SER A 30 -30.61 22.81 6.73
CA SER A 30 -29.53 21.86 6.98
C SER A 30 -28.37 22.38 6.13
N SER A 31 -27.38 23.02 6.75
CA SER A 31 -26.10 23.20 6.08
C SER A 31 -25.59 21.79 5.83
N TRP A 32 -25.70 21.31 4.60
CA TRP A 32 -25.21 19.99 4.23
C TRP A 32 -23.70 20.00 4.44
N ALA A 33 -23.26 19.42 5.55
CA ALA A 33 -21.86 19.30 5.92
C ALA A 33 -21.21 18.24 5.01
N PHE A 34 -20.08 18.58 4.37
CA PHE A 34 -19.34 17.59 3.58
C PHE A 34 -18.98 16.35 4.40
N SER A 35 -19.13 15.18 3.78
CA SER A 35 -18.96 13.88 4.41
C SER A 35 -18.45 12.84 3.40
N PHE A 36 -18.14 11.64 3.90
CA PHE A 36 -17.82 10.51 3.02
C PHE A 36 -18.96 10.17 2.05
N ASP A 37 -20.21 10.34 2.49
CA ASP A 37 -21.39 10.01 1.70
C ASP A 37 -21.52 10.89 0.45
N ASP A 38 -21.00 12.12 0.48
CA ASP A 38 -20.95 13.00 -0.70
C ASP A 38 -20.05 12.42 -1.79
N VAL A 39 -18.92 11.80 -1.40
CA VAL A 39 -18.00 11.14 -2.33
C VAL A 39 -18.61 9.83 -2.83
N VAL A 40 -19.28 9.07 -1.95
CA VAL A 40 -20.04 7.86 -2.32
C VAL A 40 -21.09 8.18 -3.36
N ALA A 41 -21.89 9.23 -3.16
CA ALA A 41 -22.92 9.65 -4.11
C ALA A 41 -22.32 10.06 -5.47
N LYS A 42 -21.14 10.72 -5.46
CA LYS A 42 -20.40 11.04 -6.70
C LYS A 42 -19.94 9.77 -7.43
N ALA A 43 -19.35 8.82 -6.71
CA ALA A 43 -18.88 7.55 -7.29
C ALA A 43 -20.04 6.73 -7.89
N GLU A 44 -21.16 6.62 -7.16
CA GLU A 44 -22.36 5.92 -7.65
C GLU A 44 -22.93 6.58 -8.92
N LYS A 45 -22.93 7.91 -8.98
CA LYS A 45 -23.38 8.64 -10.17
C LYS A 45 -22.43 8.43 -11.36
N LEU A 46 -21.13 8.28 -11.13
CA LEU A 46 -20.14 8.03 -12.18
C LEU A 46 -20.19 6.60 -12.72
N SER A 47 -20.47 5.60 -11.89
CA SER A 47 -20.59 4.21 -12.35
C SER A 47 -21.80 3.98 -13.26
N LYS A 48 -22.84 4.82 -13.14
CA LYS A 48 -24.06 4.79 -14.00
C LYS A 48 -23.90 5.46 -15.36
N LYS A 49 -22.70 5.97 -15.69
CA LYS A 49 -22.39 6.63 -16.96
C LYS A 49 -21.25 5.90 -17.66
N ALA A 50 -21.17 6.00 -18.98
CA ALA A 50 -19.99 5.52 -19.71
C ALA A 50 -18.72 6.22 -19.19
N TYR A 51 -17.62 5.46 -19.09
CA TYR A 51 -16.33 6.01 -18.72
C TYR A 51 -15.85 7.02 -19.77
N VAL A 52 -15.31 8.14 -19.30
CA VAL A 52 -14.70 9.17 -20.15
C VAL A 52 -13.22 9.19 -19.86
N GLN A 53 -12.42 8.75 -20.82
CA GLN A 53 -10.97 8.80 -20.72
C GLN A 53 -10.54 10.27 -20.58
N PRO A 54 -9.70 10.59 -19.58
CA PRO A 54 -9.19 11.95 -19.44
C PRO A 54 -8.33 12.33 -20.64
N SER A 55 -8.46 13.58 -21.08
CA SER A 55 -7.60 14.15 -22.11
C SER A 55 -6.27 14.59 -21.50
N LYS A 56 -5.17 14.30 -22.20
CA LYS A 56 -3.85 14.83 -21.86
C LYS A 56 -3.84 16.33 -22.08
N ASN A 57 -3.28 17.09 -21.13
CA ASN A 57 -3.29 18.56 -21.12
C ASN A 57 -1.88 19.19 -21.09
N ILE A 58 -0.83 18.37 -21.00
CA ILE A 58 0.54 18.88 -20.90
C ILE A 58 1.16 19.23 -22.27
N PRO A 59 1.95 20.31 -22.38
CA PRO A 59 2.79 20.59 -23.55
C PRO A 59 3.86 19.52 -23.80
N ASN A 60 4.35 19.45 -25.05
CA ASN A 60 5.36 18.47 -25.48
C ASN A 60 6.67 18.57 -24.68
N GLU A 61 7.04 19.77 -24.26
CA GLU A 61 8.23 20.04 -23.46
C GLU A 61 8.18 19.32 -22.11
N LEU A 62 7.01 19.24 -21.47
CA LEU A 62 6.82 18.46 -20.24
C LEU A 62 6.65 16.98 -20.52
N ALA A 63 5.93 16.63 -21.58
CA ALA A 63 5.67 15.24 -21.95
C ALA A 63 6.95 14.46 -22.30
N SER A 64 7.97 15.17 -22.80
CA SER A 64 9.24 14.57 -23.26
C SER A 64 10.31 14.48 -22.16
N LEU A 65 10.02 14.99 -20.96
CA LEU A 65 10.96 14.92 -19.83
C LEU A 65 11.33 13.47 -19.52
N GLN A 66 12.61 13.23 -19.24
CA GLN A 66 13.08 11.98 -18.67
C GLN A 66 13.06 12.07 -17.14
N PHE A 67 13.12 10.93 -16.45
CA PHE A 67 13.01 10.87 -14.98
C PHE A 67 13.96 11.84 -14.26
N ALA A 68 15.23 11.86 -14.67
CA ALA A 68 16.24 12.74 -14.10
C ALA A 68 15.95 14.24 -14.32
N ASP A 69 15.21 14.60 -15.37
CA ASP A 69 14.79 15.97 -15.61
C ASP A 69 13.53 16.34 -14.83
N TYR A 70 12.56 15.42 -14.73
CA TYR A 70 11.37 15.64 -13.90
C TYR A 70 11.71 15.85 -12.42
N GLN A 71 12.72 15.16 -11.90
CA GLN A 71 13.23 15.39 -10.53
C GLN A 71 13.78 16.81 -10.30
N LYS A 72 14.11 17.55 -11.36
CA LYS A 72 14.57 18.95 -11.27
C LYS A 72 13.42 19.94 -11.18
N ILE A 73 12.16 19.51 -11.31
CA ILE A 73 11.01 20.36 -11.01
C ILE A 73 10.86 20.43 -9.49
N LEU A 74 11.16 21.60 -8.92
CA LEU A 74 11.19 21.77 -7.47
C LEU A 74 9.94 22.50 -6.99
N PHE A 75 9.35 22.04 -5.89
CA PHE A 75 8.31 22.79 -5.19
C PHE A 75 8.95 23.92 -4.36
N ASN A 76 8.34 25.10 -4.37
CA ASN A 76 8.75 26.20 -3.52
C ASN A 76 8.24 25.96 -2.08
N HIS A 77 9.07 25.37 -1.22
CA HIS A 77 8.75 25.01 0.16
C HIS A 77 8.19 26.17 1.02
N GLN A 78 8.49 27.42 0.69
CA GLN A 78 7.91 28.59 1.40
C GLN A 78 6.39 28.75 1.13
N LYS A 79 5.89 28.11 0.07
CA LYS A 79 4.49 28.09 -0.32
C LYS A 79 3.76 26.82 0.08
N ALA A 80 4.34 25.97 0.93
CA ALA A 80 3.64 24.79 1.43
C ALA A 80 2.26 25.19 1.96
N TYR A 81 1.22 24.51 1.50
CA TYR A 81 -0.16 24.77 1.90
C TYR A 81 -0.28 24.50 3.41
N TRP A 82 -0.98 25.38 4.11
CA TRP A 82 -1.02 25.45 5.59
C TRP A 82 0.29 25.83 6.29
N GLY A 83 1.32 26.23 5.54
CA GLY A 83 2.61 26.63 6.11
C GLY A 83 2.54 27.81 7.09
N ASP A 84 1.54 28.67 6.94
CA ASP A 84 1.24 29.83 7.79
C ASP A 84 0.19 29.55 8.89
N GLN A 85 -0.40 28.35 8.90
CA GLN A 85 -1.44 27.97 9.84
C GLN A 85 -0.84 27.33 11.10
N LYS A 86 -1.60 27.30 12.19
CA LYS A 86 -1.24 26.57 13.43
C LYS A 86 -1.43 25.06 13.27
N SER A 87 -1.07 24.48 12.13
CA SER A 87 -1.20 23.04 11.83
C SER A 87 0.17 22.37 11.90
N ARG A 88 0.19 21.09 12.30
CA ARG A 88 1.39 20.24 12.20
C ARG A 88 1.52 19.58 10.84
N PHE A 89 0.45 19.54 10.05
CA PHE A 89 0.45 19.05 8.69
C PHE A 89 0.61 20.20 7.71
N LYS A 90 1.39 19.97 6.66
CA LYS A 90 1.50 20.84 5.49
C LYS A 90 1.30 20.02 4.22
N LEU A 91 0.86 20.67 3.15
CA LEU A 91 0.79 20.02 1.84
C LEU A 91 1.77 20.68 0.88
N GLU A 92 2.40 19.86 0.07
CA GLU A 92 3.04 20.31 -1.17
C GLU A 92 2.44 19.53 -2.34
N PHE A 93 2.64 20.04 -3.55
CA PHE A 93 2.00 19.50 -4.73
C PHE A 93 3.03 18.99 -5.73
N TYR A 94 2.63 18.04 -6.57
CA TYR A 94 3.42 17.60 -7.69
C TYR A 94 2.99 18.32 -8.96
N HIS A 95 3.97 18.73 -9.76
CA HIS A 95 3.74 19.31 -11.09
C HIS A 95 3.49 18.18 -12.10
N GLU A 96 2.69 18.48 -13.13
CA GLU A 96 2.51 17.60 -14.27
C GLU A 96 3.78 17.45 -15.12
N GLY A 97 3.95 16.32 -15.81
CA GLY A 97 5.13 16.08 -16.64
C GLY A 97 5.47 14.61 -16.76
N MET A 98 6.25 14.28 -17.79
CA MET A 98 6.49 12.91 -18.24
C MET A 98 5.16 12.17 -18.49
N TYR A 99 4.89 11.14 -17.70
CA TYR A 99 3.67 10.33 -17.73
C TYR A 99 2.57 10.85 -16.79
N PHE A 100 2.82 11.90 -15.99
CA PHE A 100 1.79 12.61 -15.23
C PHE A 100 1.16 13.68 -16.12
N ASP A 101 0.38 13.23 -17.11
CA ASP A 101 -0.14 14.03 -18.20
C ASP A 101 -1.63 14.39 -18.07
N VAL A 102 -2.20 14.13 -16.90
CA VAL A 102 -3.60 14.39 -16.54
C VAL A 102 -3.63 14.90 -15.10
N PRO A 103 -4.33 16.02 -14.82
CA PRO A 103 -4.33 16.60 -13.50
C PRO A 103 -5.36 15.91 -12.61
N ILE A 104 -5.13 16.04 -11.30
CA ILE A 104 -6.10 15.76 -10.26
C ILE A 104 -6.69 17.06 -9.72
N LYS A 105 -7.95 17.00 -9.31
CA LYS A 105 -8.56 18.09 -8.54
C LYS A 105 -8.24 17.89 -7.06
N ILE A 106 -7.86 18.97 -6.39
CA ILE A 106 -7.59 18.93 -4.95
C ILE A 106 -8.47 20.00 -4.30
N ASN A 107 -9.21 19.59 -3.28
CA ASN A 107 -10.07 20.46 -2.51
C ASN A 107 -9.66 20.43 -1.05
N GLU A 108 -9.88 21.54 -0.37
CA GLU A 108 -9.81 21.66 1.07
C GLU A 108 -11.22 21.60 1.67
N ILE A 109 -11.34 20.99 2.85
CA ILE A 109 -12.55 21.08 3.68
C ILE A 109 -12.23 21.89 4.94
N VAL A 110 -12.98 22.98 5.17
CA VAL A 110 -12.92 23.79 6.40
C VAL A 110 -14.33 23.99 6.94
N ASN A 111 -14.59 23.65 8.19
CA ASN A 111 -15.93 23.76 8.80
C ASN A 111 -17.03 23.12 7.92
N ASN A 112 -16.71 21.95 7.35
CA ASN A 112 -17.56 21.19 6.41
C ASN A 112 -17.90 21.90 5.09
N GLN A 113 -17.21 23.00 4.75
CA GLN A 113 -17.31 23.68 3.46
C GLN A 113 -16.13 23.31 2.58
N VAL A 114 -16.41 23.11 1.29
CA VAL A 114 -15.41 22.69 0.31
C VAL A 114 -14.93 23.89 -0.50
N SER A 115 -13.61 24.05 -0.61
CA SER A 115 -12.97 25.01 -1.52
C SER A 115 -11.87 24.34 -2.34
N GLU A 116 -11.87 24.58 -3.64
CA GLU A 116 -10.83 24.06 -4.54
C GLU A 116 -9.48 24.74 -4.24
N ILE A 117 -8.43 23.93 -4.09
CA ILE A 117 -7.04 24.40 -4.09
C ILE A 117 -6.64 24.53 -5.56
N LYS A 118 -6.62 25.76 -6.06
CA LYS A 118 -6.30 26.03 -7.46
C LYS A 118 -4.82 25.83 -7.74
N TYR A 119 -4.54 25.31 -8.93
CA TYR A 119 -3.18 25.28 -9.46
C TYR A 119 -2.63 26.70 -9.60
N ASP A 120 -1.40 26.88 -9.14
CA ASP A 120 -0.63 28.11 -9.27
C ASP A 120 0.79 27.73 -9.73
N PRO A 121 1.24 28.15 -10.92
CA PRO A 121 2.58 27.85 -11.42
C PRO A 121 3.68 28.30 -10.47
N SER A 122 3.41 29.32 -9.65
CA SER A 122 4.38 29.89 -8.72
C SER A 122 4.68 28.99 -7.52
N TYR A 123 3.99 27.85 -7.37
CA TYR A 123 4.37 26.75 -6.47
C TYR A 123 5.63 26.03 -6.94
N PHE A 124 6.04 26.19 -8.20
CA PHE A 124 7.09 25.38 -8.80
C PHE A 124 8.22 26.24 -9.38
N ASP A 125 9.44 25.75 -9.27
CA ASP A 125 10.63 26.28 -9.94
C ASP A 125 11.00 25.33 -11.08
N LEU A 126 10.91 25.86 -12.32
CA LEU A 126 11.22 25.16 -13.56
C LEU A 126 12.49 25.71 -14.21
N SER A 127 13.19 26.63 -13.54
CA SER A 127 14.39 27.29 -14.08
C SER A 127 15.55 26.34 -14.34
N PRO A 128 15.76 25.24 -13.57
CA PRO A 128 16.78 24.25 -13.91
C PRO A 128 16.56 23.55 -15.26
N LEU A 129 15.33 23.60 -15.78
CA LEU A 129 14.94 23.02 -17.07
C LEU A 129 14.83 24.05 -18.18
N ASN A 130 15.02 25.35 -17.88
CA ASN A 130 14.73 26.47 -18.77
C ASN A 130 13.25 26.50 -19.24
N LEU A 131 12.32 26.04 -18.38
CA LEU A 131 10.89 25.96 -18.70
C LEU A 131 10.03 27.01 -17.98
N ASP A 132 10.64 28.08 -17.44
CA ASP A 132 9.95 29.13 -16.67
C ASP A 132 8.83 29.86 -17.44
N LYS A 133 8.90 29.82 -18.77
CA LYS A 133 7.94 30.49 -19.67
C LYS A 133 6.92 29.54 -20.27
N ILE A 134 6.85 28.30 -19.80
CA ILE A 134 5.93 27.31 -20.34
C ILE A 134 4.48 27.76 -20.17
N ASN A 135 3.65 27.48 -21.17
CA ASN A 135 2.22 27.77 -21.08
C ASN A 135 1.57 26.86 -20.02
N SER A 136 1.22 27.46 -18.89
CA SER A 136 0.68 26.76 -17.73
C SER A 136 -0.84 26.92 -17.56
N LYS A 137 -1.52 27.54 -18.54
CA LYS A 137 -2.95 27.89 -18.45
C LYS A 137 -3.86 26.68 -18.23
N ASP A 138 -3.54 25.57 -18.88
CA ASP A 138 -4.35 24.35 -18.86
C ASP A 138 -3.75 23.27 -17.94
N LEU A 139 -2.67 23.60 -17.22
CA LEU A 139 -2.04 22.69 -16.26
C LEU A 139 -2.79 22.64 -14.93
N GLY A 140 -2.61 21.54 -14.21
CA GLY A 140 -3.07 21.32 -12.86
C GLY A 140 -2.02 20.65 -11.97
N PHE A 141 -2.45 20.09 -10.85
CA PHE A 141 -1.59 19.29 -10.00
C PHE A 141 -1.60 17.83 -10.47
N ALA A 142 -0.43 17.20 -10.53
CA ALA A 142 -0.30 15.76 -10.80
C ALA A 142 -0.63 14.90 -9.56
N GLY A 143 -0.44 15.48 -8.38
CA GLY A 143 -0.46 14.77 -7.11
C GLY A 143 -0.24 15.73 -5.94
N PHE A 144 -0.18 15.18 -4.73
CA PHE A 144 0.23 15.92 -3.55
C PHE A 144 1.04 15.05 -2.59
N LYS A 145 1.76 15.71 -1.69
CA LYS A 145 2.48 15.10 -0.59
C LYS A 145 2.11 15.81 0.71
N VAL A 146 2.21 15.07 1.82
CA VAL A 146 1.91 15.55 3.16
C VAL A 146 3.20 15.58 3.96
N HIS A 147 3.45 16.71 4.61
CA HIS A 147 4.56 16.86 5.54
C HIS A 147 4.06 16.91 6.98
N TYR A 148 4.85 16.36 7.90
CA TYR A 148 4.57 16.35 9.33
C TYR A 148 5.87 16.19 10.11
N PRO A 149 6.05 16.86 11.27
CA PRO A 149 7.27 16.76 12.06
C PRO A 149 7.40 15.40 12.77
N ILE A 150 7.72 14.35 12.02
CA ILE A 150 7.76 12.96 12.50
C ILE A 150 9.12 12.59 13.10
N ASN A 151 10.21 13.12 12.54
CA ASN A 151 11.56 12.80 12.99
C ASN A 151 12.08 13.81 14.02
N ASN A 152 11.77 15.09 13.83
CA ASN A 152 12.18 16.16 14.73
C ASN A 152 11.03 17.17 14.93
N PRO A 153 10.63 17.49 16.18
CA PRO A 153 9.52 18.41 16.45
C PRO A 153 9.76 19.84 15.95
N THR A 154 11.01 20.26 15.71
CA THR A 154 11.34 21.60 15.18
C THR A 154 11.50 21.62 13.66
N LYS A 155 11.53 20.45 13.00
CA LYS A 155 11.64 20.30 11.55
C LYS A 155 10.30 19.80 11.01
N THR A 156 9.61 20.61 10.21
CA THR A 156 8.21 20.34 9.80
C THR A 156 8.05 19.88 8.35
N ASP A 157 9.15 19.62 7.66
CA ASP A 157 9.24 19.30 6.23
C ASP A 157 9.53 17.81 5.97
N ASP A 158 9.49 16.93 6.98
CA ASP A 158 9.54 15.49 6.72
C ASP A 158 8.30 15.06 5.92
N GLU A 159 8.51 14.50 4.73
CA GLU A 159 7.44 13.95 3.89
C GLU A 159 6.98 12.61 4.48
N ILE A 160 5.67 12.45 4.71
CA ILE A 160 5.11 11.28 5.38
C ILE A 160 4.06 10.52 4.55
N PHE A 161 3.57 11.13 3.49
CA PHE A 161 2.58 10.54 2.59
C PHE A 161 2.68 11.21 1.21
N SER A 162 2.58 10.40 0.15
CA SER A 162 2.61 10.86 -1.23
C SER A 162 1.49 10.19 -2.00
N ALA A 163 0.68 10.96 -2.72
CA ALA A 163 -0.35 10.47 -3.63
C ALA A 163 -0.09 11.01 -5.03
N LEU A 164 0.34 10.13 -5.92
CA LEU A 164 0.82 10.49 -7.26
C LEU A 164 0.72 9.27 -8.19
N GLY A 165 0.14 9.46 -9.38
CA GLY A 165 0.02 8.42 -10.41
C GLY A 165 -1.07 7.39 -10.16
N GLY A 166 -1.99 7.22 -11.11
CA GLY A 166 -3.08 6.25 -11.00
C GLY A 166 -3.86 6.41 -9.68
N SER A 167 -3.99 5.32 -8.93
CA SER A 167 -4.53 5.31 -7.56
C SER A 167 -3.48 4.97 -6.50
N TYR A 168 -2.20 5.22 -6.82
CA TYR A 168 -1.08 4.90 -5.94
C TYR A 168 -0.94 5.93 -4.83
N PHE A 169 -0.51 5.45 -3.67
CA PHE A 169 -0.02 6.28 -2.60
C PHE A 169 1.05 5.55 -1.78
N ARG A 170 1.95 6.32 -1.18
CA ARG A 170 3.01 5.86 -0.28
C ARG A 170 2.85 6.55 1.07
N ALA A 171 3.34 5.93 2.13
CA ALA A 171 3.47 6.55 3.44
C ALA A 171 4.73 6.06 4.14
N VAL A 172 5.20 6.81 5.13
CA VAL A 172 6.36 6.44 5.97
C VAL A 172 6.09 6.76 7.44
N GLY A 173 6.66 5.92 8.30
CA GLY A 173 6.81 6.12 9.74
C GLY A 173 8.07 6.91 10.08
N LYS A 174 8.34 7.02 11.38
CA LYS A 174 9.55 7.69 11.87
C LYS A 174 10.81 6.98 11.34
N GLU A 175 11.78 7.76 10.87
CA GLU A 175 13.09 7.32 10.38
C GLU A 175 13.04 6.37 9.16
N GLN A 176 11.88 6.29 8.50
CA GLN A 176 11.68 5.47 7.30
C GLN A 176 11.90 6.29 6.02
N HIS A 177 12.33 5.59 4.97
CA HIS A 177 12.40 6.12 3.60
C HIS A 177 11.31 5.49 2.74
N TYR A 178 10.91 6.13 1.64
CA TYR A 178 9.97 5.50 0.71
C TYR A 178 10.59 4.27 0.05
N GLY A 179 9.77 3.22 -0.04
CA GLY A 179 10.02 2.07 -0.90
C GLY A 179 8.71 1.67 -1.59
N LEU A 180 8.07 0.65 -1.05
CA LEU A 180 6.83 0.10 -1.59
C LEU A 180 5.65 1.10 -1.57
N SER A 181 4.70 0.86 -2.46
CA SER A 181 3.46 1.63 -2.62
C SER A 181 2.22 0.81 -2.29
N ALA A 182 1.15 1.49 -1.89
CA ALA A 182 -0.20 0.94 -1.90
C ALA A 182 -0.98 1.53 -3.08
N ARG A 183 -2.09 0.89 -3.48
CA ARG A 183 -3.05 1.47 -4.43
C ARG A 183 -4.46 1.43 -3.88
N GLY A 184 -5.34 2.26 -4.45
CA GLY A 184 -6.77 2.23 -4.14
C GLY A 184 -7.45 0.93 -4.56
N LEU A 185 -7.09 0.41 -5.74
CA LEU A 185 -7.65 -0.82 -6.30
C LEU A 185 -6.74 -1.34 -7.43
N ALA A 186 -6.75 -2.66 -7.64
CA ALA A 186 -6.12 -3.30 -8.81
C ALA A 186 -7.18 -4.07 -9.60
N ILE A 187 -7.12 -4.03 -10.94
CA ILE A 187 -8.11 -4.68 -11.81
C ILE A 187 -7.36 -5.43 -12.91
N ASP A 188 -7.63 -6.73 -13.02
CA ASP A 188 -7.09 -7.60 -14.06
C ASP A 188 -5.53 -7.64 -14.09
N THR A 189 -4.88 -7.38 -12.95
CA THR A 189 -3.42 -7.48 -12.81
C THR A 189 -2.92 -8.88 -13.18
N GLY A 190 -2.01 -8.93 -14.14
CA GLY A 190 -1.44 -10.17 -14.68
C GLY A 190 -2.40 -11.00 -15.54
N GLU A 191 -3.61 -10.51 -15.85
CA GLU A 191 -4.51 -11.17 -16.79
C GLU A 191 -4.07 -10.92 -18.24
N MET A 192 -4.37 -11.88 -19.14
CA MET A 192 -4.03 -11.76 -20.56
C MET A 192 -4.76 -10.61 -21.28
N SER A 193 -5.88 -10.12 -20.73
CA SER A 193 -6.57 -8.94 -21.26
C SER A 193 -5.83 -7.63 -21.02
N GLY A 194 -4.79 -7.63 -20.18
CA GLY A 194 -4.11 -6.44 -19.71
C GLY A 194 -4.72 -5.91 -18.41
N GLU A 195 -3.88 -5.28 -17.61
CA GLU A 195 -4.28 -4.63 -16.37
C GLU A 195 -5.00 -3.32 -16.67
N GLU A 196 -6.14 -3.11 -16.01
CA GLU A 196 -6.80 -1.81 -15.94
C GLU A 196 -6.26 -1.06 -14.71
N PHE A 197 -5.84 0.19 -14.89
CA PHE A 197 -5.28 1.03 -13.83
C PHE A 197 -6.28 2.12 -13.40
N PRO A 198 -7.03 1.92 -12.32
CA PRO A 198 -7.91 2.95 -11.78
C PRO A 198 -7.12 4.16 -11.29
N ARG A 199 -7.72 5.35 -11.42
CA ARG A 199 -7.09 6.59 -10.98
C ARG A 199 -7.91 7.35 -9.94
N PHE A 200 -7.24 7.93 -8.95
CA PHE A 200 -7.84 8.97 -8.14
C PHE A 200 -7.85 10.27 -8.94
N LYS A 201 -9.03 10.82 -9.21
CA LYS A 201 -9.21 12.01 -10.05
C LYS A 201 -9.47 13.28 -9.26
N GLU A 202 -9.95 13.14 -8.03
CA GLU A 202 -10.32 14.26 -7.17
C GLU A 202 -10.13 13.88 -5.70
N TYR A 203 -9.59 14.81 -4.93
CA TYR A 203 -9.37 14.69 -3.50
C TYR A 203 -10.09 15.80 -2.73
N TRP A 204 -10.51 15.49 -1.51
CA TRP A 204 -10.92 16.48 -0.51
C TRP A 204 -10.12 16.20 0.77
N ILE A 205 -9.33 17.18 1.21
CA ILE A 205 -8.45 17.06 2.36
C ILE A 205 -9.01 17.93 3.46
N GLU A 206 -9.33 17.32 4.61
CA GLU A 206 -9.82 18.05 5.77
C GLU A 206 -8.70 18.85 6.41
N ARG A 207 -8.87 20.17 6.53
CA ARG A 207 -7.90 21.01 7.24
C ARG A 207 -7.85 20.54 8.70
N PRO A 208 -6.70 20.05 9.17
CA PRO A 208 -6.62 19.52 10.53
C PRO A 208 -6.68 20.66 11.55
N GLU A 209 -7.33 20.38 12.67
CA GLU A 209 -7.26 21.25 13.85
C GLU A 209 -5.82 21.33 14.38
N ALA A 210 -5.51 22.41 15.11
CA ALA A 210 -4.12 22.72 15.47
C ALA A 210 -3.36 21.59 16.20
N ASN A 211 -4.06 20.81 17.03
CA ASN A 211 -3.51 19.71 17.80
C ASN A 211 -3.86 18.33 17.24
N GLN A 212 -4.52 18.26 16.07
CA GLN A 212 -4.91 17.00 15.46
C GLN A 212 -3.66 16.19 15.08
N LYS A 213 -3.70 14.88 15.34
CA LYS A 213 -2.59 13.94 15.10
C LYS A 213 -2.84 12.98 13.95
N HIS A 214 -3.86 13.27 13.15
CA HIS A 214 -4.20 12.51 11.97
C HIS A 214 -4.69 13.47 10.89
N LEU A 215 -4.64 13.02 9.64
CA LEU A 215 -5.17 13.75 8.50
C LEU A 215 -6.24 12.92 7.81
N VAL A 216 -7.36 13.55 7.46
CA VAL A 216 -8.46 12.90 6.74
C VAL A 216 -8.42 13.25 5.26
N ILE A 217 -8.08 12.21 4.51
CA ILE A 217 -8.10 11.94 3.08
C ILE A 217 -9.44 11.56 2.46
N TYR A 218 -10.15 12.34 1.65
CA TYR A 218 -11.21 11.78 0.80
C TYR A 218 -10.76 11.74 -0.66
N ALA A 219 -11.05 10.65 -1.38
CA ALA A 219 -10.66 10.50 -2.78
C ALA A 219 -11.76 9.86 -3.63
N LEU A 220 -11.91 10.34 -4.87
CA LEU A 220 -12.79 9.79 -5.89
C LEU A 220 -11.96 9.05 -6.93
N LEU A 221 -12.23 7.75 -7.06
CA LEU A 221 -11.61 6.84 -8.02
C LEU A 221 -12.53 6.64 -9.22
N ASP A 222 -11.95 6.61 -10.42
CA ASP A 222 -12.67 6.36 -11.67
C ASP A 222 -11.77 5.57 -12.63
N SER A 223 -12.36 4.69 -13.39
CA SER A 223 -11.70 3.72 -14.27
C SER A 223 -12.70 3.24 -15.33
N PRO A 224 -12.32 2.58 -16.43
CA PRO A 224 -13.28 1.97 -17.35
C PRO A 224 -14.34 1.09 -16.69
N SER A 225 -13.96 0.21 -15.76
CA SER A 225 -14.86 -0.80 -15.19
C SER A 225 -15.50 -0.40 -13.87
N VAL A 226 -14.96 0.59 -13.15
CA VAL A 226 -15.44 0.96 -11.81
C VAL A 226 -15.40 2.48 -11.55
N ALA A 227 -16.17 2.91 -10.55
CA ALA A 227 -15.96 4.17 -9.84
C ALA A 227 -15.98 3.89 -8.33
N GLY A 228 -15.19 4.61 -7.53
CA GLY A 228 -15.06 4.34 -6.10
C GLY A 228 -14.91 5.59 -5.25
N ALA A 229 -15.37 5.52 -4.01
CA ALA A 229 -15.22 6.57 -3.00
C ALA A 229 -14.33 6.05 -1.87
N TYR A 230 -13.34 6.84 -1.46
CA TYR A 230 -12.36 6.46 -0.46
C TYR A 230 -12.29 7.50 0.65
N LYS A 231 -12.22 7.03 1.90
CA LYS A 231 -11.81 7.78 3.09
C LYS A 231 -10.53 7.15 3.63
N ILE A 232 -9.45 7.92 3.58
CA ILE A 232 -8.10 7.60 4.01
C ILE A 232 -7.82 8.38 5.28
N THR A 233 -7.50 7.70 6.39
CA THR A 233 -7.10 8.37 7.64
C THR A 233 -5.64 8.05 7.90
N LEU A 234 -4.79 9.06 7.75
CA LEU A 234 -3.35 8.99 7.96
C LEU A 234 -3.03 9.35 9.40
N VAL A 235 -2.38 8.44 10.13
CA VAL A 235 -1.93 8.65 11.52
C VAL A 235 -0.41 8.49 11.56
N PRO A 236 0.35 9.59 11.56
CA PRO A 236 1.81 9.54 11.62
C PRO A 236 2.29 9.02 12.96
N SER A 237 3.21 8.06 12.96
CA SER A 237 3.77 7.47 14.18
C SER A 237 5.12 6.80 13.91
N VAL A 238 5.74 6.17 14.91
CA VAL A 238 6.90 5.29 14.67
C VAL A 238 6.55 4.25 13.61
N ASP A 239 5.38 3.62 13.77
CA ASP A 239 4.74 2.83 12.73
C ASP A 239 3.52 3.61 12.20
N THR A 240 3.68 4.33 11.09
CA THR A 240 2.57 5.10 10.51
C THR A 240 1.44 4.16 10.11
N THR A 241 0.20 4.56 10.40
CA THR A 241 -0.98 3.80 9.97
C THR A 241 -1.83 4.60 9.00
N VAL A 242 -2.34 3.90 7.99
CA VAL A 242 -3.27 4.45 7.00
C VAL A 242 -4.52 3.58 7.00
N THR A 243 -5.61 4.07 7.59
CA THR A 243 -6.89 3.37 7.57
C THR A 243 -7.66 3.77 6.32
N VAL A 244 -8.07 2.80 5.52
CA VAL A 244 -8.86 3.00 4.30
C VAL A 244 -10.25 2.44 4.50
N GLN A 245 -11.27 3.26 4.24
CA GLN A 245 -12.65 2.84 4.03
C GLN A 245 -13.01 3.18 2.59
N ALA A 246 -13.56 2.24 1.83
CA ALA A 246 -13.93 2.50 0.45
C ALA A 246 -15.24 1.81 0.04
N LYS A 247 -15.95 2.46 -0.88
CA LYS A 247 -17.13 1.91 -1.53
C LYS A 247 -16.95 1.99 -3.04
N VAL A 248 -16.95 0.83 -3.71
CA VAL A 248 -16.67 0.69 -5.13
C VAL A 248 -17.94 0.22 -5.85
N PHE A 249 -18.24 0.87 -6.97
CA PHE A 249 -19.41 0.63 -7.80
C PHE A 249 -18.96 0.16 -9.19
N PHE A 250 -19.48 -0.98 -9.62
CA PHE A 250 -19.08 -1.61 -10.87
C PHE A 250 -19.91 -1.08 -12.04
N ARG A 251 -19.21 -0.56 -13.05
CA ARG A 251 -19.78 -0.18 -14.36
C ARG A 251 -19.83 -1.38 -15.30
N ASP A 252 -18.83 -2.26 -15.19
CA ASP A 252 -18.71 -3.49 -15.97
C ASP A 252 -18.20 -4.64 -15.09
N SER A 253 -18.22 -5.86 -15.62
CA SER A 253 -17.58 -7.01 -15.00
C SER A 253 -16.05 -6.91 -15.07
N VAL A 254 -15.39 -7.41 -14.04
CA VAL A 254 -13.92 -7.54 -13.97
C VAL A 254 -13.57 -9.02 -13.81
N LYS A 255 -12.43 -9.46 -14.38
CA LYS A 255 -11.99 -10.87 -14.25
C LYS A 255 -11.28 -11.10 -12.93
N LYS A 256 -10.50 -10.12 -12.49
CA LYS A 256 -9.74 -10.16 -11.25
C LYS A 256 -9.80 -8.82 -10.56
N LEU A 257 -10.30 -8.82 -9.33
CA LEU A 257 -10.31 -7.66 -8.46
C LEU A 257 -9.24 -7.81 -7.38
N GLY A 258 -8.33 -6.86 -7.29
CA GLY A 258 -7.34 -6.77 -6.21
C GLY A 258 -7.71 -5.70 -5.18
N ILE A 259 -8.01 -6.15 -3.96
CA ILE A 259 -8.35 -5.32 -2.80
C ILE A 259 -7.11 -5.13 -1.93
N ALA A 260 -6.93 -3.89 -1.43
CA ALA A 260 -5.76 -3.45 -0.67
C ALA A 260 -4.42 -3.83 -1.34
N PRO A 261 -4.23 -3.46 -2.63
CA PRO A 261 -3.01 -3.80 -3.35
C PRO A 261 -1.78 -3.09 -2.77
N LEU A 262 -0.71 -3.86 -2.65
CA LEU A 262 0.64 -3.41 -2.38
C LEU A 262 1.52 -3.68 -3.60
N THR A 263 2.46 -2.79 -3.87
CA THR A 263 3.39 -2.86 -5.01
C THR A 263 4.77 -2.52 -4.52
N SER A 264 5.76 -3.34 -4.85
CA SER A 264 7.13 -3.23 -4.37
C SER A 264 8.11 -3.65 -5.47
N MET A 265 9.40 -3.54 -5.18
CA MET A 265 10.48 -4.04 -6.00
C MET A 265 11.24 -5.17 -5.27
N PHE A 266 11.61 -6.22 -6.01
CA PHE A 266 12.68 -7.17 -5.66
C PHE A 266 13.53 -7.50 -6.90
N LEU A 267 14.83 -7.19 -6.86
CA LEU A 267 15.75 -7.49 -7.96
C LEU A 267 16.59 -8.73 -7.67
N PHE A 268 17.29 -8.76 -6.54
CA PHE A 268 18.04 -9.92 -6.06
C PHE A 268 18.23 -9.87 -4.54
N GLY A 269 18.52 -11.03 -3.97
CA GLY A 269 18.83 -11.21 -2.55
C GLY A 269 19.45 -12.58 -2.29
N PRO A 270 19.74 -12.96 -1.04
CA PRO A 270 20.42 -14.22 -0.76
C PRO A 270 19.67 -15.48 -1.23
N ASN A 271 18.34 -15.42 -1.35
CA ASN A 271 17.49 -16.49 -1.87
C ASN A 271 17.49 -16.58 -3.41
N GLN A 272 17.95 -15.53 -4.10
CA GLN A 272 18.19 -15.47 -5.54
C GLN A 272 19.31 -14.46 -5.83
N PRO A 273 20.58 -14.86 -5.70
CA PRO A 273 21.71 -13.94 -5.83
C PRO A 273 21.78 -13.28 -7.21
N SER A 274 22.38 -12.08 -7.26
CA SER A 274 22.63 -11.40 -8.53
C SER A 274 23.46 -12.28 -9.47
N PRO A 275 23.07 -12.44 -10.74
CA PRO A 275 23.89 -13.12 -11.74
C PRO A 275 25.10 -12.27 -12.16
N LEU A 276 25.09 -10.97 -11.85
CA LEU A 276 26.17 -10.03 -12.11
C LEU A 276 26.89 -9.71 -10.80
N LEU A 277 28.22 -9.58 -10.86
CA LEU A 277 28.99 -9.13 -9.71
C LEU A 277 28.50 -7.74 -9.29
N ASN A 278 28.04 -7.64 -8.06
CA ASN A 278 27.59 -6.41 -7.45
C ASN A 278 28.20 -6.33 -6.04
N TYR A 279 28.59 -5.13 -5.61
CA TYR A 279 29.10 -4.93 -4.26
C TYR A 279 27.98 -5.04 -3.22
N ARG A 280 26.73 -4.74 -3.64
CA ARG A 280 25.53 -4.86 -2.83
C ARG A 280 25.15 -6.32 -2.64
N PRO A 281 24.94 -6.82 -1.40
CA PRO A 281 24.49 -8.19 -1.17
C PRO A 281 23.04 -8.44 -1.58
N ALA A 282 22.18 -7.43 -1.46
CA ALA A 282 20.77 -7.46 -1.87
C ALA A 282 20.31 -6.11 -2.42
N MET A 283 19.21 -6.11 -3.17
CA MET A 283 18.56 -4.90 -3.70
C MET A 283 17.06 -5.13 -3.85
N HIS A 284 16.28 -4.59 -2.91
CA HIS A 284 14.83 -4.72 -2.87
C HIS A 284 14.18 -3.79 -1.85
N ASP A 285 12.88 -3.53 -2.03
CA ASP A 285 12.01 -2.78 -1.11
C ASP A 285 11.21 -3.70 -0.17
N SER A 286 11.20 -4.99 -0.48
CA SER A 286 10.61 -6.06 0.32
C SER A 286 11.28 -7.38 -0.06
N ASN A 287 11.40 -8.32 0.87
CA ASN A 287 11.99 -9.64 0.61
C ASN A 287 11.05 -10.81 0.84
N GLY A 288 9.81 -10.57 1.29
CA GLY A 288 8.79 -11.62 1.31
C GLY A 288 7.37 -11.11 1.44
N LEU A 289 6.44 -11.91 0.93
CA LEU A 289 5.03 -11.84 1.31
C LEU A 289 4.85 -12.59 2.63
N SER A 290 4.20 -11.94 3.59
CA SER A 290 3.74 -12.60 4.81
C SER A 290 2.22 -12.61 4.88
N VAL A 291 1.66 -13.72 5.38
CA VAL A 291 0.21 -13.92 5.50
C VAL A 291 -0.11 -14.50 6.87
N LEU A 292 -1.07 -13.90 7.55
CA LEU A 292 -1.66 -14.42 8.78
C LEU A 292 -3.08 -14.91 8.48
N ALA A 293 -3.23 -16.21 8.37
CA ALA A 293 -4.50 -16.87 8.13
C ALA A 293 -5.41 -16.83 9.37
N ASN A 294 -6.71 -17.08 9.16
CA ASN A 294 -7.70 -17.05 10.25
C ASN A 294 -7.43 -18.10 11.35
N ASN A 295 -6.89 -19.25 10.97
CA ASN A 295 -6.49 -20.34 11.87
C ASN A 295 -5.18 -20.06 12.65
N ASN A 296 -4.64 -18.83 12.57
CA ASN A 296 -3.34 -18.41 13.11
C ASN A 296 -2.12 -19.06 12.45
N GLU A 297 -2.26 -19.70 11.28
CA GLU A 297 -1.10 -20.06 10.47
C GLU A 297 -0.43 -18.80 9.94
N TRP A 298 0.86 -18.68 10.22
CA TRP A 298 1.74 -17.71 9.58
C TRP A 298 2.39 -18.35 8.35
N ILE A 299 2.36 -17.65 7.23
CA ILE A 299 3.04 -18.05 5.99
C ILE A 299 4.05 -16.97 5.63
N TRP A 300 5.24 -17.41 5.25
CA TRP A 300 6.32 -16.58 4.73
C TRP A 300 6.73 -17.06 3.35
N ARG A 301 6.52 -16.22 2.33
CA ARG A 301 6.91 -16.46 0.94
C ARG A 301 8.03 -15.49 0.57
N PRO A 302 9.32 -15.88 0.65
CA PRO A 302 10.42 -15.07 0.15
C PRO A 302 10.18 -14.69 -1.31
N LEU A 303 10.43 -13.45 -1.73
CA LEU A 303 10.17 -12.97 -3.09
C LEU A 303 11.26 -13.44 -4.08
N ASN A 304 10.90 -13.49 -5.36
CA ASN A 304 11.80 -13.77 -6.47
C ASN A 304 11.64 -12.71 -7.57
N ASN A 305 12.68 -12.58 -8.39
CA ASN A 305 12.64 -11.95 -9.71
C ASN A 305 12.70 -13.06 -10.79
N PRO A 306 11.55 -13.66 -11.15
CA PRO A 306 11.50 -14.80 -12.07
C PRO A 306 11.79 -14.36 -13.51
N LYS A 307 12.19 -15.31 -14.39
CA LYS A 307 12.38 -15.03 -15.83
C LYS A 307 11.08 -14.90 -16.62
N ARG A 308 9.95 -15.29 -16.02
CA ARG A 308 8.60 -15.25 -16.58
C ARG A 308 7.64 -14.78 -15.51
N LEU A 309 6.54 -14.15 -15.92
CA LEU A 309 5.47 -13.75 -15.01
C LEU A 309 5.04 -14.94 -14.14
N SER A 310 5.10 -14.77 -12.82
CA SER A 310 4.77 -15.81 -11.85
C SER A 310 3.63 -15.37 -10.94
N PHE A 311 2.79 -16.34 -10.56
CA PHE A 311 1.67 -16.15 -9.65
C PHE A 311 1.78 -17.14 -8.50
N SER A 312 1.64 -16.66 -7.27
CA SER A 312 1.42 -17.50 -6.08
C SER A 312 0.09 -17.13 -5.46
N SER A 313 -0.70 -18.13 -5.04
CA SER A 313 -2.05 -17.94 -4.54
C SER A 313 -2.29 -18.71 -3.25
N TYR A 314 -2.73 -18.00 -2.20
CA TYR A 314 -3.05 -18.57 -0.89
C TYR A 314 -4.54 -18.44 -0.64
N SER A 315 -5.29 -19.52 -0.91
CA SER A 315 -6.74 -19.56 -0.73
C SER A 315 -7.09 -19.57 0.76
N LEU A 316 -7.93 -18.62 1.17
CA LEU A 316 -8.20 -18.32 2.57
C LEU A 316 -9.67 -17.91 2.73
N GLU A 317 -10.16 -18.00 3.97
CA GLU A 317 -11.43 -17.44 4.39
C GLU A 317 -11.16 -16.50 5.55
N ASN A 318 -11.48 -15.21 5.37
CA ASN A 318 -11.24 -14.17 6.37
C ASN A 318 -9.82 -14.13 6.95
N PRO A 319 -8.78 -13.89 6.13
CA PRO A 319 -7.45 -13.67 6.68
C PRO A 319 -7.43 -12.52 7.67
N LYS A 320 -6.53 -12.59 8.65
CA LYS A 320 -6.35 -11.50 9.64
C LYS A 320 -5.50 -10.40 9.05
N ALA A 321 -4.43 -10.78 8.35
CA ALA A 321 -3.53 -9.83 7.71
C ALA A 321 -2.71 -10.47 6.57
N PHE A 322 -2.20 -9.64 5.68
CA PHE A 322 -1.14 -9.98 4.72
C PHE A 322 -0.30 -8.74 4.44
N GLY A 323 0.92 -8.90 3.92
CA GLY A 323 1.79 -7.75 3.67
C GLY A 323 3.06 -8.08 2.90
N LEU A 324 3.66 -7.05 2.30
CA LEU A 324 5.00 -7.11 1.74
C LEU A 324 5.97 -6.61 2.80
N ILE A 325 6.89 -7.49 3.19
CA ILE A 325 7.71 -7.34 4.38
C ILE A 325 9.16 -7.30 3.97
N GLN A 326 9.91 -6.50 4.70
CA GLN A 326 11.35 -6.40 4.64
C GLN A 326 11.93 -6.91 5.97
N ARG A 327 12.45 -8.14 5.95
CA ARG A 327 13.14 -8.72 7.12
C ARG A 327 14.62 -8.35 7.20
N ASP A 328 15.22 -8.00 6.06
CA ASP A 328 16.61 -7.54 5.98
C ASP A 328 16.61 -6.02 6.23
N ASN A 329 17.13 -5.58 7.36
CA ASN A 329 17.05 -4.19 7.83
C ASN A 329 18.37 -3.66 8.39
N GLY A 330 19.47 -4.37 8.16
CA GLY A 330 20.82 -3.88 8.44
C GLY A 330 21.43 -3.20 7.21
N PHE A 331 22.27 -2.19 7.44
CA PHE A 331 23.07 -1.59 6.35
C PHE A 331 23.96 -2.63 5.65
N GLU A 332 24.46 -3.64 6.38
CA GLU A 332 25.24 -4.75 5.84
C GLU A 332 24.49 -5.66 4.87
N ASP A 333 23.15 -5.61 4.88
CA ASP A 333 22.35 -6.39 3.94
C ASP A 333 22.33 -5.77 2.53
N TYR A 334 22.63 -4.47 2.42
CA TYR A 334 22.49 -3.71 1.16
C TYR A 334 23.73 -2.93 0.73
N GLN A 335 24.46 -2.33 1.68
CA GLN A 335 25.65 -1.49 1.46
C GLN A 335 25.43 -0.23 0.62
N ASP A 336 24.19 0.20 0.38
CA ASP A 336 23.86 1.36 -0.45
C ASP A 336 23.66 2.64 0.38
N LEU A 337 24.47 3.67 0.10
CA LEU A 337 24.44 4.96 0.80
C LEU A 337 23.46 5.99 0.20
N ASP A 338 22.96 5.76 -1.01
CA ASP A 338 22.04 6.66 -1.69
C ASP A 338 20.59 6.19 -1.46
N ASP A 339 20.34 4.91 -1.69
CA ASP A 339 18.98 4.34 -1.69
C ASP A 339 18.46 3.93 -0.31
N HIS A 340 19.37 3.64 0.63
CA HIS A 340 19.05 3.22 2.00
C HIS A 340 17.91 2.21 2.09
N TYR A 341 18.01 1.11 1.35
CA TYR A 341 16.99 0.06 1.31
C TYR A 341 16.61 -0.43 2.71
N GLU A 342 17.56 -0.51 3.64
CA GLU A 342 17.33 -0.95 5.02
C GLU A 342 16.33 -0.08 5.81
N LYS A 343 16.07 1.14 5.35
CA LYS A 343 15.10 2.07 5.95
C LYS A 343 13.73 2.05 5.26
N ARG A 344 13.55 1.24 4.21
CA ARG A 344 12.26 1.12 3.51
C ARG A 344 11.31 0.22 4.31
N PRO A 345 10.04 0.62 4.50
CA PRO A 345 9.15 -0.05 5.44
C PRO A 345 8.60 -1.36 4.92
N SER A 346 8.39 -2.29 5.85
CA SER A 346 7.39 -3.34 5.68
C SER A 346 5.98 -2.72 5.72
N VAL A 347 5.06 -3.23 4.91
CA VAL A 347 3.64 -2.83 4.96
C VAL A 347 2.72 -4.01 5.19
N TRP A 348 1.96 -3.92 6.27
CA TRP A 348 0.93 -4.88 6.65
C TRP A 348 -0.47 -4.34 6.39
N THR A 349 -1.28 -5.10 5.66
CA THR A 349 -2.73 -4.91 5.54
C THR A 349 -3.43 -5.69 6.65
N GLU A 350 -3.93 -4.98 7.66
CA GLU A 350 -4.86 -5.48 8.68
C GLU A 350 -6.29 -5.39 8.11
N ILE A 351 -6.99 -6.52 8.08
CA ILE A 351 -8.35 -6.58 7.55
C ILE A 351 -9.34 -6.13 8.63
N LEU A 352 -10.19 -5.16 8.30
CA LEU A 352 -11.17 -4.58 9.22
C LEU A 352 -12.59 -4.93 8.77
N GLY A 353 -13.01 -6.16 8.98
CA GLY A 353 -14.33 -6.66 8.60
C GLY A 353 -14.29 -8.10 8.10
N ASP A 354 -15.36 -8.53 7.46
CA ASP A 354 -15.47 -9.85 6.82
C ASP A 354 -15.17 -9.69 5.32
N TRP A 355 -14.09 -10.30 4.85
CA TRP A 355 -13.68 -10.31 3.44
C TRP A 355 -14.10 -11.61 2.73
N HIS A 356 -14.79 -12.50 3.45
CA HIS A 356 -15.28 -13.79 2.99
C HIS A 356 -14.16 -14.66 2.38
N LYS A 357 -14.54 -15.59 1.50
CA LYS A 357 -13.62 -16.47 0.79
C LYS A 357 -12.95 -15.75 -0.37
N GLY A 358 -11.69 -16.11 -0.58
CA GLY A 358 -10.86 -15.57 -1.65
C GLY A 358 -9.44 -16.08 -1.52
N ARG A 359 -8.48 -15.30 -2.00
CA ARG A 359 -7.07 -15.62 -1.90
C ARG A 359 -6.21 -14.37 -1.76
N VAL A 360 -5.10 -14.50 -1.04
CA VAL A 360 -3.99 -13.55 -1.20
C VAL A 360 -3.20 -13.99 -2.43
N GLU A 361 -3.08 -13.11 -3.41
CA GLU A 361 -2.33 -13.36 -4.63
C GLU A 361 -1.03 -12.54 -4.62
N LEU A 362 0.06 -13.16 -5.04
CA LEU A 362 1.36 -12.54 -5.28
C LEU A 362 1.66 -12.66 -6.78
N VAL A 363 2.00 -11.55 -7.40
CA VAL A 363 2.43 -11.43 -8.79
C VAL A 363 3.88 -11.00 -8.79
N GLU A 364 4.74 -11.78 -9.43
CA GLU A 364 6.17 -11.49 -9.58
C GLU A 364 6.46 -11.33 -11.08
N ILE A 365 6.84 -10.12 -11.47
CA ILE A 365 7.08 -9.70 -12.86
C ILE A 365 8.59 -9.73 -13.10
N PRO A 366 9.06 -10.26 -14.25
CA PRO A 366 10.48 -10.17 -14.60
C PRO A 366 10.91 -8.71 -14.74
N THR A 367 11.97 -8.31 -14.05
CA THR A 367 12.60 -7.00 -14.23
C THR A 367 14.10 -7.13 -14.43
N ALA A 368 14.68 -6.21 -15.20
CA ALA A 368 16.12 -6.09 -15.42
C ALA A 368 16.79 -5.09 -14.46
N ASP A 369 16.01 -4.18 -13.88
CA ASP A 369 16.50 -3.08 -13.05
C ASP A 369 15.51 -2.72 -11.93
N GLU A 370 16.01 -1.92 -10.99
CA GLU A 370 15.33 -1.43 -9.80
C GLU A 370 14.35 -0.28 -10.02
N THR A 371 14.35 0.31 -11.20
CA THR A 371 13.55 1.51 -11.46
C THR A 371 12.06 1.19 -11.58
N ASN A 372 11.72 -0.08 -11.81
CA ASN A 372 10.37 -0.57 -11.99
C ASN A 372 9.98 -1.52 -10.85
N ASP A 373 8.87 -1.20 -10.17
CA ASP A 373 8.25 -2.12 -9.23
C ASP A 373 7.80 -3.39 -9.98
N ASN A 374 8.25 -4.56 -9.50
CA ASN A 374 8.02 -5.85 -10.15
C ASN A 374 7.27 -6.85 -9.25
N ILE A 375 6.84 -6.42 -8.07
CA ILE A 375 6.12 -7.23 -7.09
C ILE A 375 4.76 -6.61 -6.83
N VAL A 376 3.70 -7.41 -6.90
CA VAL A 376 2.35 -6.97 -6.55
C VAL A 376 1.67 -8.00 -5.66
N THR A 377 1.01 -7.58 -4.59
CA THR A 377 0.14 -8.47 -3.82
C THR A 377 -1.17 -7.80 -3.44
N PHE A 378 -2.25 -8.57 -3.40
CA PHE A 378 -3.58 -8.10 -3.05
C PHE A 378 -4.48 -9.28 -2.64
N TRP A 379 -5.61 -8.95 -2.03
CA TRP A 379 -6.70 -9.90 -1.83
C TRP A 379 -7.58 -9.98 -3.08
N VAL A 380 -7.83 -11.19 -3.56
CA VAL A 380 -8.78 -11.50 -4.63
C VAL A 380 -9.99 -12.22 -4.03
N PRO A 381 -11.17 -11.58 -3.94
CA PRO A 381 -12.40 -12.25 -3.53
C PRO A 381 -12.75 -13.41 -4.46
N GLU A 382 -13.34 -14.47 -3.93
CA GLU A 382 -13.95 -15.54 -4.75
C GLU A 382 -15.18 -15.02 -5.51
N LYS A 383 -15.93 -14.10 -4.87
CA LYS A 383 -17.06 -13.42 -5.48
C LYS A 383 -16.61 -12.64 -6.71
N GLN A 384 -17.20 -12.98 -7.85
CA GLN A 384 -17.10 -12.22 -9.09
C GLN A 384 -18.04 -11.02 -9.05
N TYR A 385 -17.58 -9.89 -9.59
CA TYR A 385 -18.34 -8.65 -9.63
C TYR A 385 -18.74 -8.30 -11.07
N LYS A 386 -19.98 -7.87 -11.24
CA LYS A 386 -20.57 -7.44 -12.53
C LYS A 386 -21.11 -6.02 -12.44
N ALA A 387 -21.46 -5.45 -13.59
CA ALA A 387 -22.13 -4.16 -13.68
C ALA A 387 -23.31 -4.04 -12.68
N GLY A 388 -23.35 -2.94 -11.92
CA GLY A 388 -24.35 -2.66 -10.91
C GLY A 388 -24.04 -3.21 -9.50
N ASP A 389 -23.03 -4.07 -9.35
CA ASP A 389 -22.61 -4.53 -8.04
C ASP A 389 -21.94 -3.41 -7.23
N VAL A 390 -21.92 -3.59 -5.91
CA VAL A 390 -21.28 -2.70 -4.94
C VAL A 390 -20.38 -3.52 -4.03
N LEU A 391 -19.21 -2.97 -3.75
CA LEU A 391 -18.24 -3.49 -2.79
C LEU A 391 -18.02 -2.43 -1.70
N ASP A 392 -18.14 -2.84 -0.43
CA ASP A 392 -17.77 -2.05 0.74
C ASP A 392 -16.57 -2.71 1.42
N ILE A 393 -15.49 -1.97 1.61
CA ILE A 393 -14.23 -2.47 2.17
C ILE A 393 -13.67 -1.52 3.21
N LYS A 394 -13.06 -2.11 4.23
CA LYS A 394 -12.29 -1.38 5.23
C LYS A 394 -11.05 -2.19 5.62
N TYR A 395 -9.92 -1.52 5.70
CA TYR A 395 -8.63 -2.11 6.10
C TYR A 395 -7.72 -1.04 6.67
N ARG A 396 -6.65 -1.47 7.34
CA ARG A 396 -5.60 -0.59 7.84
C ARG A 396 -4.23 -1.07 7.37
N LEU A 397 -3.51 -0.17 6.73
CA LEU A 397 -2.11 -0.36 6.38
C LEU A 397 -1.23 0.10 7.54
N HIS A 398 -0.18 -0.66 7.84
CA HIS A 398 0.81 -0.34 8.84
C HIS A 398 2.20 -0.33 8.21
N TYR A 399 2.89 0.81 8.26
CA TYR A 399 4.22 1.02 7.72
C TYR A 399 5.24 0.93 8.87
N SER A 400 6.14 -0.05 8.84
CA SER A 400 6.97 -0.38 10.00
C SER A 400 8.35 -0.93 9.63
N LEU A 401 9.35 -0.61 10.46
CA LEU A 401 10.66 -1.28 10.52
C LEU A 401 10.76 -2.28 11.70
N ASN A 402 9.65 -2.47 12.43
CA ASN A 402 9.56 -3.26 13.65
C ASN A 402 8.66 -4.48 13.47
N GLU A 403 8.66 -5.07 12.27
CA GLU A 403 7.78 -6.17 11.87
C GLU A 403 7.89 -7.39 12.80
N LYS A 404 9.05 -7.60 13.45
CA LYS A 404 9.26 -8.62 14.49
C LYS A 404 8.25 -8.53 15.63
N GLN A 405 7.83 -7.35 16.03
CA GLN A 405 6.91 -7.16 17.16
C GLN A 405 5.48 -7.65 16.87
N ARG A 406 5.17 -7.93 15.59
CA ARG A 406 3.85 -8.45 15.18
C ARG A 406 3.69 -9.95 15.37
N TYR A 407 4.79 -10.67 15.51
CA TYR A 407 4.76 -12.12 15.65
C TYR A 407 4.61 -12.50 17.13
N PRO A 408 3.72 -13.45 17.46
CA PRO A 408 3.67 -14.05 18.79
C PRO A 408 5.00 -14.68 19.20
N ASN A 409 5.28 -14.73 20.50
CA ASN A 409 6.53 -15.32 21.02
C ASN A 409 6.65 -16.83 20.73
N ASP A 410 5.51 -17.53 20.57
CA ASP A 410 5.43 -18.97 20.31
C ASP A 410 5.49 -19.32 18.80
N VAL A 411 5.79 -18.34 17.95
CA VAL A 411 5.97 -18.53 16.50
C VAL A 411 7.38 -18.12 16.09
N ALA A 412 8.23 -19.11 15.78
CA ALA A 412 9.52 -18.87 15.15
C ALA A 412 9.36 -18.42 13.69
N ARG A 413 10.21 -17.47 13.27
CA ARG A 413 10.22 -16.88 11.93
C ARG A 413 11.42 -17.34 11.13
N ALA A 414 11.27 -17.55 9.83
CA ALA A 414 12.37 -17.74 8.90
C ALA A 414 13.10 -16.40 8.64
N VAL A 415 14.05 -16.07 9.50
CA VAL A 415 14.76 -14.78 9.47
C VAL A 415 15.79 -14.66 8.34
N SER A 416 16.14 -15.77 7.67
CA SER A 416 16.98 -15.73 6.47
C SER A 416 16.65 -16.89 5.53
N SER A 417 16.85 -16.67 4.23
CA SER A 417 16.70 -17.68 3.18
C SER A 417 17.85 -17.53 2.18
N ARG A 418 18.64 -18.59 2.00
CA ARG A 418 19.82 -18.57 1.11
C ARG A 418 19.77 -19.72 0.14
N LEU A 419 19.84 -19.41 -1.16
CA LEU A 419 19.98 -20.43 -2.19
C LEU A 419 21.46 -20.83 -2.28
N SER A 420 21.69 -22.13 -2.42
CA SER A 420 23.02 -22.68 -2.61
C SER A 420 22.95 -23.88 -3.55
N LEU A 421 24.10 -24.23 -4.13
CA LEU A 421 24.25 -25.54 -4.76
C LEU A 421 24.44 -26.57 -3.66
N GLY A 422 23.86 -27.74 -3.86
CA GLY A 422 24.08 -28.88 -2.99
C GLY A 422 25.52 -29.34 -3.06
N ASP A 423 26.08 -29.67 -1.89
CA ASP A 423 27.39 -30.27 -1.78
C ASP A 423 27.38 -31.42 -0.78
N ILE A 424 28.39 -32.28 -0.91
CA ILE A 424 28.71 -33.32 0.07
C ILE A 424 30.16 -33.13 0.55
N LYS A 425 30.37 -33.36 1.85
CA LYS A 425 31.72 -33.41 2.42
C LYS A 425 32.32 -34.78 2.17
N GLN A 426 33.41 -34.84 1.40
CA GLN A 426 34.11 -36.09 1.13
C GLN A 426 34.94 -36.54 2.34
N ALA A 427 35.41 -37.79 2.32
CA ALA A 427 36.28 -38.35 3.37
C ALA A 427 37.58 -37.55 3.58
N ASN A 428 38.10 -36.91 2.53
CA ASN A 428 39.26 -36.01 2.59
C ASN A 428 38.90 -34.57 3.02
N LEU A 429 37.69 -34.36 3.55
CA LEU A 429 37.14 -33.09 4.01
C LEU A 429 36.90 -32.02 2.93
N ILE A 430 37.19 -32.32 1.66
CA ILE A 430 36.93 -31.42 0.53
C ILE A 430 35.44 -31.49 0.15
N ARG A 431 34.82 -30.33 -0.04
CA ARG A 431 33.43 -30.24 -0.51
C ARG A 431 33.36 -30.48 -2.01
N LYS A 432 32.39 -31.27 -2.46
CA LYS A 432 32.11 -31.49 -3.88
C LYS A 432 30.64 -31.26 -4.15
N LEU A 433 30.36 -30.47 -5.18
CA LEU A 433 29.02 -30.30 -5.71
C LEU A 433 28.47 -31.63 -6.20
N ASP A 434 27.25 -31.94 -5.81
CA ASP A 434 26.59 -33.21 -6.14
C ASP A 434 25.48 -33.06 -7.19
N GLY A 435 25.31 -31.84 -7.72
CA GLY A 435 24.31 -31.50 -8.73
C GLY A 435 22.92 -31.19 -8.17
N SER A 436 22.71 -31.33 -6.86
CA SER A 436 21.47 -30.90 -6.21
C SER A 436 21.47 -29.40 -5.94
N ASN A 437 20.31 -28.86 -5.58
CA ASN A 437 20.16 -27.51 -5.04
C ASN A 437 19.92 -27.59 -3.53
N ALA A 438 20.15 -26.49 -2.83
CA ALA A 438 19.87 -26.38 -1.41
C ALA A 438 19.27 -25.02 -1.05
N TYR A 439 18.29 -25.02 -0.17
CA TYR A 439 17.93 -23.83 0.60
C TYR A 439 18.44 -23.96 2.03
N VAL A 440 19.17 -22.94 2.48
CA VAL A 440 19.59 -22.77 3.87
C VAL A 440 18.66 -21.72 4.49
N ILE A 441 17.85 -22.15 5.45
CA ILE A 441 16.81 -21.33 6.07
C ILE A 441 17.10 -21.24 7.57
N ASP A 442 17.26 -20.02 8.06
CA ASP A 442 17.47 -19.78 9.49
C ASP A 442 16.14 -19.40 10.14
N PHE A 443 15.72 -20.18 11.14
CA PHE A 443 14.55 -19.89 11.97
C PHE A 443 14.97 -19.34 13.33
N ALA A 444 14.39 -18.23 13.74
CA ALA A 444 14.61 -17.62 15.05
C ALA A 444 13.27 -17.22 15.71
N GLY A 445 13.19 -17.40 17.02
CA GLY A 445 11.99 -17.09 17.80
C GLY A 445 12.29 -17.19 19.30
N PRO A 446 11.55 -16.46 20.17
CA PRO A 446 11.81 -16.43 21.61
C PRO A 446 11.80 -17.80 22.30
N GLU A 447 11.01 -18.76 21.80
CA GLU A 447 10.89 -20.10 22.39
C GLU A 447 11.88 -21.13 21.82
N LEU A 448 12.71 -20.77 20.82
CA LEU A 448 13.73 -21.67 20.30
C LEU A 448 14.96 -21.71 21.23
N SER A 449 15.49 -22.91 21.44
CA SER A 449 16.73 -23.12 22.20
C SER A 449 17.40 -24.44 21.80
N GLU A 450 18.70 -24.57 22.12
CA GLU A 450 19.47 -25.80 21.90
C GLU A 450 18.87 -27.00 22.65
N THR A 451 18.37 -26.74 23.87
CA THR A 451 17.77 -27.75 24.74
C THR A 451 16.35 -28.16 24.33
N ALA A 452 15.75 -27.48 23.35
CA ALA A 452 14.42 -27.78 22.82
C ALA A 452 14.54 -28.25 21.36
N PRO A 453 14.83 -29.55 21.13
CA PRO A 453 15.10 -30.04 19.79
C PRO A 453 13.85 -30.01 18.91
N VAL A 454 14.09 -29.75 17.62
CA VAL A 454 13.05 -29.60 16.59
C VAL A 454 13.15 -30.69 15.53
N LYS A 455 12.03 -30.95 14.86
CA LYS A 455 11.97 -31.76 13.63
C LYS A 455 11.51 -30.86 12.48
N VAL A 456 11.97 -31.19 11.28
CA VAL A 456 11.61 -30.47 10.06
C VAL A 456 10.44 -31.18 9.39
N ILE A 457 9.43 -30.41 9.01
CA ILE A 457 8.35 -30.86 8.13
C ILE A 457 8.57 -30.14 6.80
N SER A 458 8.84 -30.90 5.74
CA SER A 458 9.13 -30.35 4.42
C SER A 458 8.37 -31.06 3.31
N SER A 459 8.03 -30.31 2.26
CA SER A 459 7.34 -30.83 1.07
C SER A 459 7.70 -30.01 -0.16
N MET A 460 7.61 -30.62 -1.33
CA MET A 460 7.94 -30.00 -2.61
C MET A 460 6.94 -30.41 -3.70
N SER A 461 6.65 -29.51 -4.66
CA SER A 461 5.66 -29.78 -5.73
C SER A 461 6.24 -30.34 -7.04
N ASN A 462 7.45 -29.94 -7.46
CA ASN A 462 8.08 -30.35 -8.73
C ASN A 462 9.54 -30.79 -8.51
N GLY A 463 9.72 -32.00 -7.98
CA GLY A 463 11.04 -32.54 -7.67
C GLY A 463 11.04 -33.46 -6.46
N THR A 464 12.23 -33.72 -5.94
CA THR A 464 12.44 -34.60 -4.78
C THR A 464 13.32 -33.94 -3.74
N ILE A 465 12.88 -33.95 -2.49
CA ILE A 465 13.71 -33.58 -1.34
C ILE A 465 14.65 -34.75 -1.04
N LEU A 466 15.95 -34.49 -1.07
CA LEU A 466 17.02 -35.46 -0.79
C LEU A 466 17.31 -35.54 0.70
N SER A 467 17.35 -34.38 1.38
CA SER A 467 17.50 -34.29 2.83
C SER A 467 16.86 -33.02 3.37
N SER A 468 16.53 -33.05 4.67
CA SER A 468 16.06 -31.89 5.43
C SER A 468 16.76 -31.93 6.77
N ASP A 469 17.97 -31.39 6.79
CA ASP A 469 18.86 -31.42 7.94
C ASP A 469 18.60 -30.19 8.81
N VAL A 470 18.72 -30.36 10.14
CA VAL A 470 18.52 -29.26 11.09
C VAL A 470 19.67 -29.18 12.07
N GLN A 471 20.17 -27.97 12.30
CA GLN A 471 21.30 -27.69 13.16
C GLN A 471 20.99 -26.48 14.03
N TYR A 472 21.28 -26.55 15.33
CA TYR A 472 21.17 -25.39 16.20
C TYR A 472 22.21 -24.34 15.79
N ASN A 473 21.78 -23.09 15.68
CA ASN A 473 22.60 -21.95 15.31
C ASN A 473 22.68 -20.98 16.50
N SER A 474 23.83 -21.00 17.19
CA SER A 474 24.08 -20.19 18.39
C SER A 474 24.08 -18.69 18.14
N GLU A 475 24.47 -18.26 16.94
CA GLU A 475 24.58 -16.82 16.58
C GLU A 475 23.20 -16.14 16.55
N ILE A 476 22.17 -16.87 16.15
CA ILE A 476 20.79 -16.36 16.08
C ILE A 476 19.90 -16.89 17.21
N LYS A 477 20.45 -17.74 18.08
CA LYS A 477 19.71 -18.49 19.12
C LYS A 477 18.48 -19.20 18.52
N GLY A 478 18.70 -19.93 17.44
CA GLY A 478 17.66 -20.51 16.61
C GLY A 478 18.10 -21.78 15.90
N TRP A 479 17.35 -22.21 14.89
CA TRP A 479 17.62 -23.45 14.17
C TRP A 479 17.81 -23.17 12.68
N ARG A 480 18.92 -23.65 12.12
CA ARG A 480 19.18 -23.67 10.69
C ARG A 480 18.64 -24.95 10.09
N VAL A 481 17.83 -24.82 9.04
CA VAL A 481 17.36 -25.92 8.21
C VAL A 481 18.09 -25.87 6.87
N ILE A 482 18.62 -27.02 6.44
CA ILE A 482 19.21 -27.19 5.11
C ILE A 482 18.34 -28.19 4.36
N VAL A 483 17.58 -27.71 3.38
CA VAL A 483 16.76 -28.57 2.51
C VAL A 483 17.50 -28.75 1.19
N ARG A 484 17.97 -29.98 0.93
CA ARG A 484 18.58 -30.35 -0.36
C ARG A 484 17.54 -31.00 -1.25
N PHE A 485 17.52 -30.62 -2.53
CA PHE A 485 16.49 -31.05 -3.45
C PHE A 485 16.99 -31.11 -4.90
N ASN A 486 16.33 -31.96 -5.69
CA ASN A 486 16.45 -31.99 -7.15
C ASN A 486 15.17 -31.48 -7.78
N ILE A 487 15.29 -30.82 -8.93
CA ILE A 487 14.17 -30.38 -9.77
C ILE A 487 13.94 -31.44 -10.84
N GLU A 488 12.70 -31.84 -11.04
CA GLU A 488 12.32 -32.80 -12.09
C GLU A 488 12.20 -32.12 -13.46
N ASP A 489 11.42 -31.04 -13.55
CA ASP A 489 11.25 -30.23 -14.77
C ASP A 489 11.71 -28.79 -14.54
N ASN A 490 12.84 -28.39 -15.12
CA ASN A 490 13.40 -27.04 -14.95
C ASN A 490 12.57 -25.94 -15.62
N LYS A 491 11.61 -26.28 -16.49
CA LYS A 491 10.71 -25.32 -17.15
C LYS A 491 9.52 -24.95 -16.28
N LYS A 492 9.33 -25.62 -15.15
CA LYS A 492 8.26 -25.36 -14.19
C LYS A 492 8.86 -24.87 -12.87
N ALA A 493 8.17 -23.94 -12.23
CA ALA A 493 8.51 -23.56 -10.87
C ALA A 493 8.28 -24.75 -9.92
N SER A 494 9.03 -24.81 -8.83
CA SER A 494 8.76 -25.74 -7.73
C SER A 494 8.54 -24.99 -6.45
N ASP A 495 7.41 -25.23 -5.81
CA ASP A 495 7.13 -24.74 -4.47
C ASP A 495 7.75 -25.69 -3.45
N ILE A 496 8.33 -25.13 -2.40
CA ILE A 496 8.95 -25.85 -1.29
C ILE A 496 8.40 -25.26 0.01
N ARG A 497 7.79 -26.10 0.84
CA ARG A 497 7.29 -25.71 2.17
C ARG A 497 8.15 -26.33 3.25
N VAL A 498 8.47 -25.55 4.28
CA VAL A 498 9.30 -25.95 5.42
C VAL A 498 8.73 -25.36 6.72
N GLN A 499 8.56 -26.21 7.74
CA GLN A 499 8.14 -25.84 9.09
C GLN A 499 9.01 -26.55 10.13
N LEU A 500 9.13 -25.93 11.32
CA LEU A 500 9.65 -26.57 12.51
C LEU A 500 8.51 -27.05 13.39
N ALA A 501 8.64 -28.29 13.88
CA ALA A 501 7.81 -28.82 14.95
C ALA A 501 8.68 -29.23 16.14
N SER A 502 8.14 -29.07 17.34
CA SER A 502 8.77 -29.58 18.57
C SER A 502 8.88 -31.10 18.51
N GLN A 503 10.06 -31.66 18.81
CA GLN A 503 10.20 -33.13 18.90
C GLN A 503 9.41 -33.72 20.07
N ALA A 504 9.29 -32.97 21.18
CA ALA A 504 8.60 -33.43 22.38
C ALA A 504 7.08 -33.49 22.21
N THR A 505 6.48 -32.49 21.55
CA THR A 505 5.01 -32.35 21.47
C THR A 505 4.44 -32.62 20.09
N ASN A 506 5.28 -32.70 19.05
CA ASN A 506 4.89 -32.71 17.64
C ASN A 506 4.10 -31.47 17.16
N LYS A 507 3.94 -30.45 18.00
CA LYS A 507 3.29 -29.18 17.64
C LYS A 507 4.20 -28.38 16.71
N VAL A 508 3.63 -27.76 15.66
CA VAL A 508 4.32 -26.77 14.81
C VAL A 508 4.58 -25.50 15.65
N ILE A 509 5.82 -25.02 15.61
CA ILE A 509 6.31 -23.90 16.43
C ILE A 509 6.95 -22.78 15.58
N SER A 510 6.86 -22.89 14.26
CA SER A 510 7.29 -21.83 13.35
C SER A 510 6.16 -21.44 12.41
N GLU A 511 6.32 -20.32 11.73
CA GLU A 511 5.61 -20.07 10.49
C GLU A 511 5.96 -21.12 9.43
N THR A 512 5.13 -21.19 8.39
CA THR A 512 5.42 -21.93 7.17
C THR A 512 6.31 -21.10 6.25
N TRP A 513 7.57 -21.46 6.13
CA TRP A 513 8.39 -20.99 5.02
C TRP A 513 7.86 -21.67 3.75
N SER A 514 7.36 -20.89 2.80
CA SER A 514 6.76 -21.33 1.56
C SER A 514 7.55 -20.71 0.42
N GLY A 515 8.74 -21.21 0.13
CA GLY A 515 9.58 -20.70 -0.95
C GLY A 515 9.16 -21.26 -2.31
N GLN A 516 9.62 -20.60 -3.37
CA GLN A 516 9.50 -21.08 -4.74
C GLN A 516 10.86 -21.04 -5.41
N TYR A 517 11.28 -22.16 -5.99
CA TYR A 517 12.37 -22.20 -6.95
C TYR A 517 11.80 -21.87 -8.34
N PRO A 518 12.12 -20.70 -8.93
CA PRO A 518 11.51 -20.29 -10.19
C PRO A 518 11.89 -21.21 -11.37
N ALA A 519 11.01 -21.25 -12.37
CA ALA A 519 11.33 -21.86 -13.66
C ALA A 519 12.55 -21.17 -14.30
N GLN A 520 13.43 -21.96 -14.92
CA GLN A 520 14.72 -21.52 -15.45
C GLN A 520 14.73 -21.23 -16.94
#